data_AF-A0A124INB7-F1
#
_entry.id   AF-A0A124INB7-F1
#
_cell.length_a   1.000
_cell.length_b   1.000
_cell.length_c   1.000
_cell.angle_alpha   90.00
_cell.angle_beta   90.00
_cell.angle_gamma   90.00
#
_symmetry.space_group_name_H-M   'P 1'
#
loop_
_entity.id
_entity.type
_entity.pdbx_description
1 polymer ?
#
loop_
_entity_poly.entity_id
_entity_poly.type
_entity_poly.pdbx_seq_one_letter_code
_entity_poly.pdbx_strand_id
1 'polypeptide(L)' 'MPTETQELKQFKELLIKITDPNESEKEILKLYLEQYGITIFDHLDLVDLSVPILEKLDAIRILITASKEELQ' A
#
# COMPACT_ATOMS: atom_id res chain seq x y z
N MET A 1 6.10 -9.98 -19.26
CA MET A 1 5.78 -9.28 -18.00
C MET A 1 6.91 -8.29 -17.75
N PRO A 2 6.65 -7.01 -17.46
CA PRO A 2 7.71 -6.13 -16.99
C PRO A 2 8.25 -6.71 -15.68
N THR A 3 9.56 -6.84 -15.58
CA THR A 3 10.23 -7.38 -14.41
C THR A 3 9.94 -6.49 -13.21
N GLU A 4 9.46 -7.07 -12.10
CA GLU A 4 9.29 -6.31 -10.84
C GLU A 4 10.64 -5.69 -10.46
N THR A 5 10.68 -4.37 -10.31
CA THR A 5 11.89 -3.69 -9.87
C THR A 5 12.15 -4.01 -8.41
N GLN A 6 13.42 -4.05 -8.01
CA GLN A 6 13.80 -4.28 -6.61
C GLN A 6 13.15 -3.25 -5.67
N GLU A 7 12.97 -2.01 -6.14
CA GLU A 7 12.27 -0.94 -5.43
C GLU A 7 10.80 -1.27 -5.19
N LEU A 8 10.09 -1.77 -6.21
CA LEU A 8 8.68 -2.16 -6.07
C LEU A 8 8.52 -3.32 -5.08
N LYS A 9 9.44 -4.29 -5.11
CA LYS A 9 9.44 -5.39 -4.15
C LYS A 9 9.65 -4.89 -2.72
N GLN A 10 10.64 -4.01 -2.50
CA GLN A 10 10.90 -3.42 -1.18
C GLN A 10 9.72 -2.59 -0.68
N PHE A 11 9.07 -1.81 -1.56
CA PHE A 11 7.87 -1.06 -1.23
C PHE A 11 6.76 -1.98 -0.70
N LYS A 12 6.45 -3.08 -1.42
CA LYS A 12 5.43 -4.05 -1.00
C LYS A 12 5.74 -4.67 0.36
N GLU A 13 6.99 -5.10 0.57
CA GLU A 13 7.43 -5.70 1.83
C GLU A 13 7.32 -4.72 3.01
N LEU A 14 7.75 -3.47 2.81
CA LEU A 14 7.63 -2.42 3.82
C LEU A 14 6.19 -2.08 4.14
N LEU A 15 5.33 -1.97 3.12
CA LEU A 15 3.93 -1.63 3.30
C LEU A 15 3.22 -2.70 4.15
N ILE A 16 3.45 -3.98 3.87
CA ILE A 16 2.93 -5.09 4.67
C ILE A 16 3.44 -4.99 6.12
N LYS A 17 4.73 -4.70 6.31
CA LYS A 17 5.31 -4.60 7.66
C LYS A 17 4.74 -3.44 8.48
N ILE A 18 4.47 -2.30 7.86
CA ILE A 18 3.94 -1.10 8.53
C ILE A 18 2.44 -1.25 8.81
N THR A 19 1.70 -1.84 7.87
CA THR A 19 0.26 -2.08 8.03
C THR A 19 -0.03 -3.22 9.02
N ASP A 20 0.93 -4.12 9.24
CA ASP A 20 0.83 -5.26 10.16
C ASP A 20 -0.51 -6.02 10.04
N PRO A 21 -0.87 -6.50 8.83
CA PRO A 21 -2.09 -7.24 8.60
C PRO A 21 -2.00 -8.65 9.21
N ASN A 22 -3.15 -9.22 9.57
CA ASN A 22 -3.24 -10.64 9.87
C ASN A 22 -2.98 -11.48 8.60
N GLU A 23 -2.81 -12.80 8.73
CA GLU A 23 -2.45 -13.65 7.57
C GLU A 23 -3.49 -13.59 6.42
N SER A 24 -4.79 -13.49 6.71
CA SER A 24 -5.81 -13.37 5.67
C SER A 24 -5.74 -11.99 4.98
N GLU A 25 -5.62 -10.92 5.75
CA GLU A 25 -5.48 -9.55 5.24
C GLU A 25 -4.20 -9.39 4.43
N LYS A 26 -3.13 -10.08 4.81
CA LYS A 26 -1.84 -10.06 4.13
C LYS A 26 -1.92 -10.69 2.75
N GLU A 27 -2.65 -11.78 2.59
CA GLU A 27 -2.91 -12.39 1.28
C GLU A 27 -3.72 -11.44 0.39
N ILE A 28 -4.77 -10.83 0.95
CA ILE A 28 -5.61 -9.86 0.24
C ILE A 28 -4.79 -8.62 -0.17
N LEU A 29 -4.01 -8.05 0.75
CA LEU A 29 -3.16 -6.88 0.49
C LEU A 29 -2.11 -7.19 -0.58
N LYS A 30 -1.52 -8.39 -0.59
CA LYS A 30 -0.59 -8.82 -1.64
C LYS A 30 -1.26 -8.84 -3.01
N LEU A 31 -2.48 -9.39 -3.12
CA LEU A 31 -3.23 -9.41 -4.38
C LEU A 31 -3.47 -8.00 -4.90
N TYR A 32 -3.90 -7.08 -4.03
CA TYR A 32 -4.11 -5.69 -4.42
C TYR A 32 -2.81 -4.95 -4.76
N LEU A 33 -1.71 -5.26 -4.09
CA LEU A 33 -0.38 -4.72 -4.42
C LEU A 33 0.18 -5.27 -5.73
N GLU A 34 -0.18 -6.49 -6.11
CA GLU A 34 0.15 -7.04 -7.42
C GLU A 34 -0.68 -6.38 -8.53
N GLN A 35 -1.95 -6.10 -8.26
CA GLN A 35 -2.87 -5.48 -9.22
C GLN A 35 -2.59 -3.99 -9.42
N TYR A 36 -2.44 -3.23 -8.34
CA TYR A 36 -2.35 -1.77 -8.37
C TYR A 36 -0.93 -1.23 -8.13
N GLY A 37 -0.03 -2.02 -7.54
CA GLY A 37 1.31 -1.55 -7.20
C GLY A 37 1.26 -0.31 -6.30
N ILE A 38 1.94 0.75 -6.73
CA ILE A 38 2.02 2.03 -5.99
C ILE A 38 0.72 2.84 -6.03
N THR A 39 -0.18 2.59 -6.99
CA THR A 39 -1.45 3.34 -7.11
C THR A 39 -2.55 2.75 -6.23
N ILE A 40 -2.23 1.77 -5.37
CA ILE A 40 -3.17 1.19 -4.40
C ILE A 40 -3.85 2.26 -3.53
N PHE A 41 -3.15 3.36 -3.24
CA PHE A 41 -3.67 4.49 -2.44
C PHE A 41 -4.82 5.24 -3.11
N ASP A 42 -4.95 5.12 -4.44
CA ASP A 42 -6.04 5.73 -5.22
C ASP A 42 -7.27 4.81 -5.29
N HIS A 43 -7.17 3.58 -4.77
CA HIS A 43 -8.17 2.53 -4.88
C HIS A 43 -8.56 1.91 -3.52
N LEU A 44 -8.29 2.61 -2.40
CA LEU A 44 -8.57 2.08 -1.06
C LEU A 44 -10.06 1.78 -0.82
N ASP A 45 -10.96 2.40 -1.57
CA ASP A 45 -12.41 2.14 -1.55
C ASP A 45 -12.80 0.80 -2.20
N LEU A 46 -11.91 0.21 -2.99
CA LEU A 46 -12.13 -1.07 -3.70
C LEU A 46 -11.40 -2.24 -3.04
N VAL A 47 -10.73 -2.00 -1.91
CA VAL A 47 -9.88 -2.96 -1.22
C VAL A 47 -10.66 -3.61 -0.07
N ASP A 48 -10.80 -4.92 -0.12
CA ASP A 48 -11.48 -5.72 0.93
C ASP A 48 -10.57 -5.98 2.13
N LEU A 49 -10.17 -4.91 2.83
CA LEU A 49 -9.38 -4.97 4.06
C LEU A 49 -10.19 -4.41 5.23
N SER A 50 -9.80 -4.80 6.44
CA SER A 50 -10.43 -4.22 7.63
C SER A 50 -10.15 -2.72 7.75
N VAL A 51 -11.07 -2.01 8.40
CA VAL A 51 -10.96 -0.57 8.64
C VAL A 51 -9.60 -0.17 9.24
N PRO A 52 -9.05 -0.87 10.27
CA PRO A 52 -7.73 -0.53 10.80
C PRO A 52 -6.60 -0.57 9.76
N ILE A 53 -6.64 -1.50 8.80
CA ILE A 53 -5.63 -1.58 7.75
C ILE A 53 -5.84 -0.45 6.73
N LEU A 54 -7.08 -0.17 6.36
CA LEU A 54 -7.43 0.94 5.47
C LEU A 54 -6.99 2.29 6.05
N GLU A 55 -7.20 2.52 7.36
CA GLU A 55 -6.76 3.74 8.05
C GLU A 55 -5.23 3.90 8.03
N LYS A 56 -4.47 2.80 8.22
CA LYS A 56 -3.01 2.84 8.12
C LYS A 56 -2.55 3.17 6.69
N LEU A 57 -3.18 2.59 5.68
CA LEU A 57 -2.88 2.88 4.27
C LEU A 57 -3.21 4.34 3.92
N ASP A 58 -4.33 4.86 4.42
CA ASP A 58 -4.71 6.26 4.21
C ASP A 58 -3.76 7.24 4.92
N ALA A 59 -3.33 6.91 6.15
CA ALA A 59 -2.32 7.70 6.85
C ALA A 59 -1.00 7.78 6.06
N ILE A 60 -0.56 6.67 5.45
CA ILE A 60 0.62 6.66 4.57
C ILE A 60 0.40 7.54 3.34
N ARG A 61 -0.79 7.47 2.71
CA ARG A 61 -1.15 8.36 1.58
C ARG A 61 -1.05 9.83 1.96
N ILE A 62 -1.60 10.22 3.12
CA ILE A 62 -1.54 11.59 3.63
C ILE A 62 -0.08 12.03 3.83
N LEU A 63 0.75 11.20 4.45
CA LEU A 63 2.17 11.52 4.66
C LEU A 63 2.94 11.72 3.36
N ILE A 64 2.71 10.85 2.35
CA ILE A 64 3.34 10.99 1.03
C ILE A 64 2.92 12.30 0.36
N THR A 65 1.64 12.66 0.45
CA THR A 65 1.12 13.92 -0.13
C THR A 65 1.72 15.13 0.56
N ALA A 66 1.75 15.15 1.89
CA ALA A 66 2.34 16.24 2.67
C ALA A 66 3.83 16.44 2.32
N SER A 67 4.62 15.37 2.21
CA SER A 67 6.03 15.47 1.80
C SER A 67 6.23 15.99 0.38
N LYS A 68 5.27 15.77 -0.53
CA LYS A 68 5.35 16.34 -1.89
C LYS A 68 5.06 17.84 -1.90
N GLU A 69 4.11 18.30 -1.07
CA GLU A 69 3.78 19.72 -0.94
C GLU A 69 4.91 20.51 -0.29
N GLU A 70 5.65 19.93 0.67
CA GLU A 70 6.82 20.57 1.29
C GLU A 70 8.05 20.70 0.35
N LEU A 71 8.08 19.93 -0.74
CA LEU A 71 9.15 19.95 -1.75
C LEU A 71 8.84 20.86 -2.95
N GLN A 72 7.67 21.53 -2.97
CA GLN A 72 7.24 22.50 -3.97
C GLN A 72 7.45 23.94 -3.51
#